data_AF-A0A6P6VKD9-F1
#
_entry.id   AF-A0A6P6VKD9-F1
#
_cell.length_a   1.000
_cell.length_b   1.000
_cell.length_c   1.000
_cell.angle_alpha   90.00
_cell.angle_beta   90.00
_cell.angle_gamma   90.00
#
_symmetry.space_group_name_H-M   'P 1'
#
loop_
_entity.id
_entity.type
_entity.pdbx_description
1 polymer ?
#
loop_
_entity_poly.entity_id
_entity_poly.type
_entity_poly.pdbx_seq_one_letter_code
_entity_poly.pdbx_strand_id
1 'polypeptide(L)'
;MGHGYKAPSYHSLRVTLLRDAKKDVQLVVDSFRNTWAEIGCTIMGDGWKDSRQRPLINFLVYCPKGISFIKSIDASDIVTNAENLCNLFVEIVEIVGSKNVVHLVTNNASNYKAAGTLLNERYPTICWSPCAAHCIDLILKDIGEMGTIKSLMALAATVTVFVYNHKYVLNWLRKTNGWREIIRPGETRFATTFIALKSLHDHKDSLQALVTSGDYKKFLKMNKGKEVKQIV
;
A
#
# COMPACT_ATOMS: atom_id res chain seq x y z
N MET A 1 -16.40 -11.32 26.47
CA MET A 1 -16.67 -10.36 27.56
C MET A 1 -17.84 -10.90 28.38
N GLY A 2 -17.76 -10.89 29.71
CA GLY A 2 -18.74 -11.51 30.61
C GLY A 2 -19.88 -10.59 31.04
N HIS A 3 -20.92 -11.17 31.64
CA HIS A 3 -22.08 -10.46 32.18
C HIS A 3 -21.63 -9.45 33.26
N GLY A 4 -21.98 -8.16 33.11
CA GLY A 4 -21.61 -7.10 34.05
C GLY A 4 -20.41 -6.22 33.65
N TYR A 5 -19.73 -6.50 32.53
CA TYR A 5 -18.68 -5.62 32.02
C TYR A 5 -19.26 -4.26 31.56
N LYS A 6 -18.75 -3.17 32.14
CA LYS A 6 -19.00 -1.81 31.64
C LYS A 6 -17.86 -1.37 30.73
N ALA A 7 -18.18 -1.11 29.47
CA ALA A 7 -17.22 -0.58 28.51
C ALA A 7 -16.72 0.81 28.96
N PRO A 8 -15.47 1.18 28.59
CA PRO A 8 -14.96 2.52 28.86
C PRO A 8 -15.82 3.60 28.21
N SER A 9 -15.95 4.74 28.88
CA SER A 9 -16.61 5.90 28.28
C SER A 9 -15.77 6.52 27.17
N TYR A 10 -16.40 7.29 26.28
CA TYR A 10 -15.70 8.08 25.25
C TYR A 10 -14.60 8.97 25.86
N HIS A 11 -14.88 9.61 27.00
CA HIS A 11 -13.90 10.46 27.70
C HIS A 11 -12.72 9.63 28.23
N SER A 12 -13.00 8.48 28.85
CA SER A 12 -11.97 7.57 29.34
C SER A 12 -11.05 7.08 28.22
N LEU A 13 -11.60 6.77 27.04
CA LEU A 13 -10.83 6.34 25.88
C LEU A 13 -9.91 7.46 25.35
N ARG A 14 -10.43 8.67 25.12
CA ARG A 14 -9.65 9.74 24.47
C ARG A 14 -8.65 10.47 25.38
N VAL A 15 -8.78 10.34 26.70
CA VAL A 15 -7.91 11.04 27.66
C VAL A 15 -7.05 10.04 28.43
N THR A 16 -7.63 9.33 29.38
CA THR A 16 -6.86 8.53 30.34
C THR A 16 -6.25 7.30 29.67
N LEU A 17 -7.07 6.46 29.03
CA LEU A 17 -6.60 5.21 28.43
C LEU A 17 -5.66 5.47 27.24
N LEU A 18 -5.92 6.50 26.44
CA LEU A 18 -5.01 6.88 25.36
C LEU A 18 -3.65 7.37 25.89
N ARG A 19 -3.65 8.19 26.95
CA ARG A 19 -2.41 8.67 27.56
C ARG A 19 -1.60 7.52 28.15
N ASP A 20 -2.25 6.60 28.83
CA ASP A 20 -1.60 5.45 29.45
C ASP A 20 -1.04 4.51 28.38
N ALA A 21 -1.83 4.19 27.34
CA ALA A 21 -1.35 3.41 26.20
C ALA A 21 -0.19 4.10 25.45
N LYS A 22 -0.23 5.43 25.29
CA LYS A 22 0.88 6.18 24.70
C LYS A 22 2.14 6.07 25.55
N LYS A 23 2.02 6.14 26.88
CA LYS A 23 3.14 5.99 27.79
C LYS A 23 3.75 4.59 27.70
N ASP A 24 2.92 3.56 27.66
CA ASP A 24 3.37 2.17 27.53
C ASP A 24 4.14 1.97 26.21
N VAL A 25 3.60 2.47 25.10
CA VAL A 25 4.30 2.43 23.80
C VAL A 25 5.58 3.26 23.83
N GLN A 26 5.59 4.42 24.49
CA GLN A 26 6.78 5.25 24.61
C GLN A 26 7.91 4.51 25.34
N LEU A 27 7.61 3.75 26.41
CA LEU A 27 8.60 2.94 27.11
C LEU A 27 9.19 1.86 26.22
N VAL A 28 8.38 1.24 25.35
CA VAL A 28 8.87 0.27 24.35
C VAL A 28 9.79 0.95 23.34
N VAL A 29 9.41 2.11 22.80
CA VAL A 29 10.23 2.88 21.85
C VAL A 29 11.54 3.34 22.50
N ASP A 30 11.49 3.81 23.74
CA ASP A 30 12.68 4.24 24.49
C ASP A 30 13.65 3.08 24.72
N SER A 31 13.13 1.84 24.89
CA SER A 31 13.98 0.65 24.98
C SER A 31 14.80 0.36 23.72
N PHE A 32 14.39 0.89 22.56
CA PHE A 32 15.11 0.75 21.29
C PHE A 32 16.15 1.86 21.08
N ARG A 33 16.00 3.02 21.73
CA ARG A 33 16.91 4.18 21.56
C ARG A 33 18.37 3.85 21.88
N ASN A 34 18.63 3.03 22.91
CA ASN A 34 19.98 2.58 23.23
C ASN A 34 20.61 1.80 22.06
N THR A 35 19.81 0.99 21.37
CA THR A 35 20.27 0.25 20.19
C THR A 35 20.50 1.18 19.01
N TRP A 36 19.70 2.23 18.84
CA TRP A 36 19.97 3.23 17.79
C TRP A 36 21.31 3.93 18.00
N ALA A 37 21.70 4.19 19.25
CA ALA A 37 22.99 4.79 19.57
C ALA A 37 24.18 3.83 19.38
N GLU A 38 24.00 2.53 19.64
CA GLU A 38 25.05 1.53 19.55
C GLU A 38 25.37 1.13 18.10
N ILE A 39 24.34 0.91 17.27
CA ILE A 39 24.48 0.32 15.94
C ILE A 39 23.85 1.14 14.81
N GLY A 40 23.24 2.29 15.15
CA GLY A 40 22.52 3.12 14.19
C GLY A 40 21.09 2.66 13.92
N CYS A 41 20.36 3.48 13.17
CA CYS A 41 18.99 3.21 12.74
C CYS A 41 18.67 3.84 11.37
N THR A 42 17.61 3.31 10.75
CA THR A 42 17.09 3.81 9.47
C THR A 42 15.77 4.53 9.70
N ILE A 43 15.67 5.79 9.30
CA ILE A 43 14.39 6.51 9.23
C ILE A 43 13.69 6.12 7.93
N MET A 44 12.41 5.80 8.00
CA MET A 44 11.55 5.51 6.85
C MET A 44 10.40 6.52 6.82
N GLY A 45 10.31 7.30 5.75
CA GLY A 45 9.21 8.23 5.49
C GLY A 45 8.31 7.70 4.38
N ASP A 46 7.04 7.45 4.69
CA ASP A 46 6.05 7.00 3.70
C ASP A 46 4.97 8.08 3.48
N GLY A 47 4.96 8.62 2.26
CA GLY A 47 3.99 9.62 1.82
C GLY A 47 2.76 8.97 1.17
N TRP A 48 1.57 9.26 1.68
CA TRP A 48 0.29 8.81 1.11
C TRP A 48 -0.76 9.92 1.13
N LYS A 49 -1.84 9.76 0.37
CA LYS A 49 -2.98 10.69 0.38
C LYS A 49 -4.16 10.08 1.12
N ASP A 50 -4.74 10.82 2.06
CA ASP A 50 -5.95 10.40 2.73
C ASP A 50 -7.18 10.44 1.81
N SER A 51 -8.34 9.98 2.31
CA SER A 51 -9.60 10.00 1.55
C SER A 51 -10.09 11.41 1.18
N ARG A 52 -9.52 12.45 1.80
CA ARG A 52 -9.79 13.86 1.52
C ARG A 52 -8.71 14.49 0.63
N GLN A 53 -7.84 13.68 0.02
CA GLN A 53 -6.72 14.10 -0.82
C GLN A 53 -5.62 14.90 -0.10
N ARG A 54 -5.58 14.88 1.24
CA ARG A 54 -4.51 15.52 2.00
C ARG A 54 -3.27 14.64 1.98
N PRO A 55 -2.08 15.18 1.60
CA PRO A 55 -0.85 14.43 1.68
C PRO A 55 -0.42 14.31 3.14
N LEU A 56 -0.22 13.08 3.60
CA LEU A 56 0.29 12.75 4.93
C LEU A 56 1.63 12.03 4.77
N ILE A 57 2.58 12.31 5.66
CA ILE A 57 3.85 11.58 5.74
C ILE A 57 3.95 10.92 7.10
N ASN A 58 4.12 9.60 7.10
CA ASN A 58 4.39 8.82 8.30
C ASN A 58 5.89 8.55 8.41
N PHE A 59 6.46 8.84 9.59
CA PHE A 59 7.85 8.56 9.90
C PHE A 59 7.95 7.40 10.89
N LEU A 60 8.71 6.40 10.48
CA LEU A 60 9.06 5.21 11.25
C LEU A 60 10.58 5.16 11.41
N VAL A 61 11.06 4.52 12.46
CA VAL A 61 12.48 4.21 12.67
C VAL A 61 12.64 2.72 12.78
N TYR A 62 13.52 2.16 11.96
CA TYR A 62 13.90 0.76 11.99
C TYR A 62 15.26 0.57 12.65
N CYS A 63 15.36 -0.45 13.50
CA CYS A 63 16.60 -1.04 13.97
C CYS A 63 16.39 -2.57 14.12
N PRO A 64 17.45 -3.38 14.33
CA PRO A 64 17.32 -4.83 14.49
C PRO A 64 16.37 -5.31 15.60
N LYS A 65 16.06 -4.47 16.60
CA LYS A 65 15.05 -4.80 17.63
C LYS A 65 13.60 -4.63 17.15
N GLY A 66 13.38 -3.86 16.09
CA GLY A 66 12.05 -3.61 15.55
C GLY A 66 11.86 -2.22 14.96
N ILE A 67 10.59 -1.91 14.68
CA ILE A 67 10.16 -0.65 14.08
C ILE A 67 9.42 0.18 15.12
N SER A 68 9.74 1.47 15.20
CA SER A 68 9.07 2.45 16.05
C SER A 68 8.38 3.50 15.21
N PHE A 69 7.14 3.84 15.55
CA PHE A 69 6.47 5.00 14.97
C PHE A 69 6.90 6.27 15.69
N ILE A 70 7.30 7.28 14.91
CA ILE A 70 7.78 8.56 15.44
C ILE A 70 6.70 9.63 15.33
N LYS A 71 6.23 9.88 14.11
CA LYS A 71 5.33 11.02 13.84
C LYS A 71 4.57 10.80 12.54
N SER A 72 3.35 11.33 12.48
CA SER A 72 2.58 11.49 11.24
C SER A 72 2.32 12.97 11.05
N ILE A 73 2.53 13.48 9.85
CA ILE A 73 2.52 14.92 9.55
C ILE A 73 1.61 15.18 8.34
N ASP A 74 0.76 16.19 8.46
CA ASP A 74 0.05 16.77 7.32
C ASP A 74 1.04 17.61 6.51
N ALA A 75 1.30 17.18 5.28
CA ALA A 75 2.32 17.75 4.42
C ALA A 75 1.71 18.61 3.30
N SER A 76 0.45 19.05 3.45
CA SER A 76 -0.27 19.85 2.43
C SER A 76 0.53 21.05 1.95
N ASP A 77 1.22 21.74 2.86
CA ASP A 77 2.01 22.95 2.58
C ASP A 77 3.51 22.66 2.36
N ILE A 78 3.92 21.39 2.40
CA ILE A 78 5.32 20.97 2.48
C ILE A 78 5.76 20.20 1.24
N VAL A 79 4.94 19.25 0.74
CA VAL A 79 5.38 18.28 -0.28
C VAL A 79 5.82 18.93 -1.59
N THR A 80 5.32 20.11 -1.94
CA THR A 80 5.67 20.75 -3.22
C THR A 80 7.09 21.33 -3.26
N ASN A 81 7.77 21.50 -2.12
CA ASN A 81 9.09 22.12 -2.03
C ASN A 81 10.12 21.17 -1.38
N ALA A 82 11.20 20.90 -2.10
CA ALA A 82 12.30 20.05 -1.63
C ALA A 82 12.99 20.59 -0.37
N GLU A 83 13.09 21.91 -0.21
CA GLU A 83 13.70 22.53 0.97
C GLU A 83 12.81 22.38 2.21
N ASN A 84 11.49 22.57 2.06
CA ASN A 84 10.53 22.34 3.15
C ASN A 84 10.53 20.86 3.56
N LEU A 85 10.58 19.94 2.60
CA LEU A 85 10.73 18.51 2.88
C LEU A 85 12.07 18.18 3.57
N CYS A 86 13.17 18.81 3.14
CA CYS A 86 14.46 18.63 3.80
C CYS A 86 14.40 19.11 5.26
N ASN A 87 13.84 20.29 5.52
CA ASN A 87 13.65 20.81 6.88
C ASN A 87 12.80 19.86 7.73
N LEU A 88 11.77 19.23 7.15
CA LEU A 88 11.00 18.19 7.81
C LEU A 88 11.86 16.97 8.16
N PHE A 89 12.69 16.50 7.23
CA PHE A 89 13.59 15.38 7.49
C PHE A 89 14.61 15.71 8.57
N VAL A 90 15.14 16.94 8.58
CA VAL A 90 16.01 17.44 9.66
C VAL A 90 15.30 17.36 11.01
N GLU A 91 14.05 17.80 11.11
CA GLU A 91 13.28 17.68 12.36
C GLU A 91 13.22 16.22 12.86
N ILE A 92 12.94 15.28 11.95
CA ILE A 92 12.87 13.85 12.31
C ILE A 92 14.24 13.29 12.70
N VAL A 93 15.30 13.68 11.98
CA VAL A 93 16.69 13.30 12.32
C VAL A 93 17.06 13.81 13.71
N GLU A 94 16.70 15.03 14.07
CA GLU A 94 16.97 15.59 15.40
C GLU A 94 16.15 14.91 16.51
N ILE A 95 14.89 14.52 16.25
CA ILE A 95 14.06 13.75 17.19
C ILE A 95 14.70 12.38 17.52
N VAL A 96 15.33 11.76 16.53
CA VAL A 96 16.02 10.47 16.66
C VAL A 96 17.44 10.63 17.22
N GLY A 97 18.06 11.77 16.95
CA GLY A 97 19.45 12.10 17.23
C GLY A 97 20.31 11.80 16.00
N SER A 98 20.90 12.84 15.40
CA SER A 98 21.66 12.76 14.14
C SER A 98 22.79 11.73 14.15
N LYS A 99 23.46 11.53 15.29
CA LYS A 99 24.51 10.51 15.47
C LYS A 99 24.01 9.06 15.39
N ASN A 100 22.72 8.86 15.62
CA ASN A 100 22.09 7.54 15.64
C ASN A 100 21.54 7.16 14.26
N VAL A 101 21.41 8.11 13.34
CA VAL A 101 20.82 7.87 12.02
C VAL A 101 21.92 7.52 11.04
N VAL A 102 21.78 6.40 10.35
CA VAL A 102 22.71 5.99 9.27
C VAL A 102 22.07 6.13 7.89
N HIS A 103 20.74 6.10 7.83
CA HIS A 103 20.02 6.00 6.56
C HIS A 103 18.62 6.61 6.64
N LEU A 104 18.23 7.34 5.60
CA LEU A 104 16.86 7.78 5.35
C LEU A 104 16.31 7.12 4.08
N VAL A 105 15.13 6.50 4.19
CA VAL A 105 14.39 5.89 3.09
C VAL A 105 13.08 6.63 2.88
N THR A 106 12.82 7.13 1.66
CA THR A 106 11.55 7.80 1.34
C THR A 106 11.04 7.44 -0.06
N ASN A 107 9.86 7.93 -0.45
CA ASN A 107 9.35 7.77 -1.82
C ASN A 107 10.34 8.32 -2.88
N ASN A 108 10.23 7.81 -4.10
CA ASN A 108 11.13 8.11 -5.23
C ASN A 108 10.72 9.34 -6.05
N ALA A 109 9.79 10.16 -5.55
CA ALA A 109 9.35 11.36 -6.26
C ALA A 109 10.48 12.40 -6.32
N SER A 110 10.47 13.26 -7.34
CA SER A 110 11.58 14.18 -7.66
C SER A 110 11.92 15.15 -6.51
N ASN A 111 10.91 15.67 -5.85
CA ASN A 111 10.99 16.50 -4.64
C ASN A 111 11.64 15.75 -3.45
N TYR A 112 11.31 14.48 -3.24
CA TYR A 112 11.93 13.65 -2.20
C TYR A 112 13.40 13.35 -2.51
N LYS A 113 13.72 13.08 -3.77
CA LYS A 113 15.11 12.90 -4.21
C LYS A 113 15.93 14.17 -3.96
N ALA A 114 15.42 15.34 -4.34
CA ALA A 114 16.08 16.61 -4.08
C ALA A 114 16.25 16.87 -2.57
N ALA A 115 15.20 16.63 -1.78
CA ALA A 115 15.26 16.77 -0.32
C ALA A 115 16.27 15.81 0.33
N GLY A 116 16.35 14.56 -0.15
CA GLY A 116 17.33 13.57 0.29
C GLY A 116 18.77 13.99 -0.01
N THR A 117 19.03 14.56 -1.20
CA THR A 117 20.33 15.14 -1.53
C THR A 117 20.70 16.29 -0.59
N LEU A 118 19.77 17.23 -0.35
CA LEU A 118 20.00 18.35 0.58
C LEU A 118 20.25 17.86 2.01
N LEU A 119 19.59 16.79 2.44
CA LEU A 119 19.83 16.21 3.76
C LEU A 119 21.23 15.61 3.85
N ASN A 120 21.69 14.88 2.83
CA ASN A 120 23.02 14.31 2.78
C ASN A 120 24.12 15.39 2.76
N GLU A 121 23.86 16.56 2.15
CA GLU A 121 24.76 17.72 2.24
C GLU A 121 24.85 18.27 3.67
N ARG A 122 23.74 18.31 4.41
CA ARG A 122 23.70 18.77 5.81
C ARG A 122 24.27 17.75 6.80
N TYR A 123 24.06 16.46 6.54
CA TYR A 123 24.53 15.34 7.34
C TYR A 123 25.26 14.33 6.44
N PRO A 124 26.56 14.53 6.16
CA PRO A 124 27.34 13.67 5.25
C PRO A 124 27.42 12.20 5.68
N THR A 125 27.08 11.88 6.92
CA THR A 125 27.07 10.52 7.47
C THR A 125 25.73 9.80 7.27
N ILE A 126 24.68 10.50 6.82
CA ILE A 126 23.34 9.94 6.61
C ILE A 126 23.14 9.70 5.12
N CYS A 127 23.11 8.44 4.70
CA CYS A 127 22.74 8.11 3.33
C CYS A 127 21.24 8.32 3.08
N TRP A 128 20.86 8.65 1.86
CA TRP A 128 19.47 8.62 1.40
C TRP A 128 19.29 7.60 0.28
N SER A 129 18.18 6.86 0.29
CA SER A 129 17.78 6.04 -0.85
C SER A 129 16.25 6.06 -1.08
N PRO A 130 15.79 5.83 -2.31
CA PRO A 130 14.37 5.64 -2.55
C PRO A 130 13.88 4.32 -1.93
N CYS A 131 12.58 4.28 -1.61
CA CYS A 131 11.90 3.10 -1.13
C CYS A 131 11.85 2.02 -2.22
N ALA A 132 12.46 0.87 -1.95
CA ALA A 132 12.51 -0.25 -2.88
C ALA A 132 11.11 -0.74 -3.30
N ALA A 133 10.17 -0.81 -2.36
CA ALA A 133 8.79 -1.20 -2.66
C ALA A 133 8.12 -0.24 -3.64
N HIS A 134 8.36 1.07 -3.48
CA HIS A 134 7.84 2.06 -4.40
C HIS A 134 8.53 1.99 -5.77
N CYS A 135 9.85 1.75 -5.81
CA CYS A 135 10.57 1.52 -7.07
C CYS A 135 10.02 0.30 -7.83
N ILE A 136 9.75 -0.82 -7.14
CA ILE A 136 9.14 -2.01 -7.75
C ILE A 136 7.75 -1.69 -8.28
N ASP A 137 6.92 -0.95 -7.53
CA ASP A 137 5.59 -0.56 -7.98
C ASP A 137 5.63 0.32 -9.23
N LEU A 138 6.64 1.20 -9.36
CA LEU A 138 6.88 1.99 -10.58
C LEU A 138 7.35 1.11 -11.76
N ILE A 139 8.21 0.12 -11.53
CA ILE A 139 8.59 -0.83 -12.60
C ILE A 139 7.35 -1.58 -13.08
N LEU A 140 6.49 -2.03 -12.17
CA LEU A 140 5.24 -2.71 -12.51
C LEU A 140 4.26 -1.78 -13.24
N LYS A 141 4.24 -0.48 -12.89
CA LYS A 141 3.50 0.53 -13.66
C LYS A 141 3.95 0.54 -15.12
N ASP A 142 5.25 0.68 -15.36
CA ASP A 142 5.80 0.82 -16.72
C ASP A 142 5.51 -0.45 -17.55
N ILE A 143 5.64 -1.64 -16.93
CA ILE A 143 5.24 -2.92 -17.55
C ILE A 143 3.73 -2.92 -17.86
N GLY A 144 2.90 -2.44 -16.93
CA GLY A 144 1.45 -2.33 -17.11
C GLY A 144 1.02 -1.41 -18.24
N GLU A 145 1.83 -0.38 -18.54
CA GLU A 145 1.58 0.60 -19.61
C GLU A 145 2.01 0.10 -21.00
N MET A 146 2.78 -0.99 -21.08
CA MET A 146 3.13 -1.63 -22.35
C MET A 146 1.87 -2.03 -23.12
N GLY A 147 1.80 -1.72 -24.41
CA GLY A 147 0.58 -1.88 -25.22
C GLY A 147 -0.05 -3.28 -25.14
N THR A 148 0.77 -4.34 -25.15
CA THR A 148 0.29 -5.73 -25.00
C THR A 148 -0.33 -5.99 -23.64
N ILE A 149 0.32 -5.53 -22.56
CA ILE A 149 -0.17 -5.73 -21.19
C ILE A 149 -1.43 -4.89 -20.94
N LYS A 150 -1.45 -3.65 -21.41
CA LYS A 150 -2.62 -2.77 -21.35
C LYS A 150 -3.82 -3.35 -22.10
N SER A 151 -3.58 -3.97 -23.25
CA SER A 151 -4.64 -4.65 -24.02
C SER A 151 -5.14 -5.89 -23.28
N LEU A 152 -4.24 -6.72 -22.75
CA LEU A 152 -4.59 -7.88 -21.93
C LEU A 152 -5.40 -7.48 -20.68
N MET A 153 -5.04 -6.35 -20.07
CA MET A 153 -5.78 -5.74 -18.96
C MET A 153 -7.21 -5.38 -19.31
N ALA A 154 -7.43 -4.76 -20.47
CA ALA A 154 -8.77 -4.42 -20.93
C ALA A 154 -9.63 -5.69 -21.11
N LEU A 155 -9.06 -6.74 -21.71
CA LEU A 155 -9.75 -8.02 -21.90
C LEU A 155 -10.08 -8.71 -20.57
N ALA A 156 -9.11 -8.75 -19.65
CA ALA A 156 -9.27 -9.26 -18.29
C ALA A 156 -10.38 -8.52 -17.52
N ALA A 157 -10.44 -7.18 -17.65
CA ALA A 157 -11.48 -6.37 -17.07
C ALA A 157 -12.86 -6.69 -17.69
N THR A 158 -12.96 -6.87 -19.00
CA THR A 158 -14.21 -7.27 -19.68
C THR A 158 -14.77 -8.57 -19.11
N VAL A 159 -13.93 -9.61 -18.95
CA VAL A 159 -14.34 -10.89 -18.36
C VAL A 159 -14.78 -10.71 -16.91
N THR A 160 -13.99 -10.02 -16.10
CA THR A 160 -14.28 -9.81 -14.66
C THR A 160 -15.59 -9.05 -14.46
N VAL A 161 -15.76 -7.92 -15.16
CA VAL A 161 -16.97 -7.10 -15.11
C VAL A 161 -18.19 -7.92 -15.55
N PHE A 162 -18.06 -8.73 -16.60
CA PHE A 162 -19.15 -9.58 -17.05
C PHE A 162 -19.55 -10.62 -16.00
N VAL A 163 -18.58 -11.33 -15.40
CA VAL A 163 -18.84 -12.34 -14.36
C VAL A 163 -19.61 -11.72 -13.19
N TYR A 164 -19.14 -10.57 -12.68
CA TYR A 164 -19.75 -9.96 -11.50
C TYR A 164 -21.06 -9.24 -11.75
N ASN A 165 -21.32 -8.76 -12.96
CA ASN A 165 -22.59 -8.11 -13.30
C ASN A 165 -23.73 -9.11 -13.59
N HIS A 166 -23.41 -10.39 -13.80
CA HIS A 166 -24.41 -11.42 -14.11
C HIS A 166 -24.49 -12.44 -12.97
N LYS A 167 -25.47 -12.25 -12.06
CA LYS A 167 -25.68 -13.12 -10.89
C LYS A 167 -25.69 -14.61 -11.23
N TYR A 168 -26.31 -15.00 -12.35
CA TYR A 168 -26.35 -16.40 -12.78
C TYR A 168 -24.96 -16.95 -13.13
N VAL A 169 -24.14 -16.15 -13.82
CA VAL A 169 -22.76 -16.51 -14.19
C VAL A 169 -21.90 -16.68 -12.93
N LEU A 170 -21.95 -15.70 -12.04
CA LEU A 170 -21.24 -15.74 -10.77
C LEU A 170 -21.66 -16.94 -9.91
N ASN A 171 -22.96 -17.21 -9.81
CA ASN A 171 -23.48 -18.35 -9.06
C ASN A 171 -23.09 -19.69 -9.68
N TRP A 172 -22.93 -19.76 -11.00
CA TRP A 172 -22.42 -20.96 -11.66
C TRP A 172 -20.96 -21.21 -11.27
N LEU A 173 -20.10 -20.18 -11.39
CA LEU A 173 -18.69 -20.27 -11.03
C LEU A 173 -18.46 -20.60 -9.55
N ARG A 174 -19.30 -20.07 -8.65
CA ARG A 174 -19.25 -20.38 -7.21
C ARG A 174 -19.56 -21.84 -6.87
N LYS A 175 -20.18 -22.60 -7.77
CA LYS A 175 -20.43 -24.04 -7.59
C LYS A 175 -19.24 -24.89 -8.01
N THR A 176 -18.28 -24.32 -8.72
CA THR A 176 -17.07 -25.02 -9.12
C THR A 176 -16.19 -25.27 -7.90
N ASN A 177 -15.63 -26.48 -7.80
CA ASN A 177 -14.84 -26.86 -6.64
C ASN A 177 -13.58 -25.98 -6.53
N GLY A 178 -13.30 -25.45 -5.34
CA GLY A 178 -12.14 -24.58 -5.10
C GLY A 178 -12.29 -23.13 -5.58
N TRP A 179 -13.49 -22.70 -5.99
CA TRP A 179 -13.74 -21.30 -6.39
C TRP A 179 -13.35 -20.30 -5.30
N ARG A 180 -12.67 -19.22 -5.69
CA ARG A 180 -12.41 -18.03 -4.87
C ARG A 180 -12.80 -16.79 -5.66
N GLU A 181 -13.13 -15.71 -4.96
CA GLU A 181 -13.44 -14.45 -5.64
C GLU A 181 -12.24 -13.96 -6.46
N ILE A 182 -12.50 -13.47 -7.68
CA ILE A 182 -11.47 -12.92 -8.56
C ILE A 182 -11.01 -11.59 -7.95
N ILE A 183 -9.70 -11.48 -7.72
CA ILE A 183 -9.09 -10.27 -7.18
C ILE A 183 -9.20 -9.15 -8.22
N ARG A 184 -9.67 -7.97 -7.79
CA ARG A 184 -9.75 -6.78 -8.64
C ARG A 184 -8.54 -5.87 -8.39
N PRO A 185 -8.06 -5.15 -9.41
CA PRO A 185 -7.03 -4.14 -9.20
C PRO A 185 -7.49 -3.09 -8.17
N GLY A 186 -6.60 -2.73 -7.26
CA GLY A 186 -6.79 -1.62 -6.32
C GLY A 186 -6.27 -0.31 -6.92
N GLU A 187 -6.91 0.80 -6.60
CA GLU A 187 -6.60 2.11 -7.21
C GLU A 187 -5.18 2.63 -6.92
N THR A 188 -4.57 2.20 -5.81
CA THR A 188 -3.38 2.84 -5.25
C THR A 188 -2.06 2.09 -5.46
N ARG A 189 -2.06 0.91 -6.09
CA ARG A 189 -0.82 0.11 -6.31
C ARG A 189 -0.86 -0.65 -7.63
N PHE A 190 0.14 -0.43 -8.49
CA PHE A 190 0.23 -1.07 -9.81
C PHE A 190 0.43 -2.57 -9.73
N ALA A 191 1.04 -3.08 -8.66
CA ALA A 191 1.17 -4.51 -8.42
C ALA A 191 -0.19 -5.26 -8.41
N THR A 192 -1.27 -4.60 -8.00
CA THR A 192 -2.60 -5.23 -7.92
C THR A 192 -3.16 -5.63 -9.28
N THR A 193 -2.76 -4.93 -10.35
CA THR A 193 -3.06 -5.26 -11.75
C THR A 193 -2.58 -6.67 -12.10
N PHE A 194 -1.36 -7.03 -11.72
CA PHE A 194 -0.77 -8.34 -12.00
C PHE A 194 -1.36 -9.43 -11.11
N ILE A 195 -1.70 -9.09 -9.86
CA ILE A 195 -2.42 -10.00 -8.96
C ILE A 195 -3.81 -10.34 -9.55
N ALA A 196 -4.50 -9.35 -10.13
CA ALA A 196 -5.78 -9.57 -10.80
C ALA A 196 -5.65 -10.48 -12.03
N LEU A 197 -4.60 -10.31 -12.86
CA LEU A 197 -4.31 -11.24 -13.97
C LEU A 197 -4.09 -12.65 -13.48
N LYS A 198 -3.23 -12.81 -12.47
CA LYS A 198 -2.92 -14.12 -11.90
C LYS A 198 -4.19 -14.76 -11.36
N SER A 199 -5.02 -13.98 -10.66
CA SER A 199 -6.31 -14.44 -10.16
C SER A 199 -7.24 -14.91 -11.29
N LEU A 200 -7.31 -14.22 -12.42
CA LEU A 200 -8.10 -14.69 -13.57
C LEU A 200 -7.50 -15.95 -14.20
N HIS A 201 -6.19 -15.98 -14.37
CA HIS A 201 -5.48 -17.13 -14.93
C HIS A 201 -5.68 -18.39 -14.07
N ASP A 202 -5.69 -18.26 -12.74
CA ASP A 202 -5.95 -19.37 -11.83
C ASP A 202 -7.38 -19.91 -11.93
N HIS A 203 -8.31 -19.09 -12.44
CA HIS A 203 -9.68 -19.51 -12.73
C HIS A 203 -9.90 -19.88 -14.21
N LYS A 204 -8.83 -19.97 -15.02
CA LYS A 204 -8.92 -20.24 -16.46
C LYS A 204 -9.80 -21.44 -16.77
N ASP A 205 -9.55 -22.58 -16.13
CA ASP A 205 -10.29 -23.82 -16.42
C ASP A 205 -11.78 -23.68 -16.08
N SER A 206 -12.10 -23.00 -14.97
CA SER A 206 -13.49 -22.73 -14.57
C SER A 206 -14.19 -21.79 -15.54
N LEU A 207 -13.50 -20.77 -16.03
CA LEU A 207 -14.01 -19.83 -17.03
C LEU A 207 -14.21 -20.52 -18.38
N GLN A 208 -13.29 -21.39 -18.80
CA GLN A 208 -13.40 -22.16 -20.03
C GLN A 208 -14.56 -23.17 -19.97
N ALA A 209 -14.72 -23.86 -18.84
CA ALA A 209 -15.87 -24.74 -18.60
C ALA A 209 -17.19 -23.96 -18.64
N LEU A 210 -17.23 -22.75 -18.07
CA LEU A 210 -18.40 -21.88 -18.12
C LEU A 210 -18.77 -21.55 -19.57
N VAL A 211 -17.86 -20.98 -20.39
CA VAL A 211 -18.20 -20.48 -21.74
C VAL A 211 -18.52 -21.59 -22.76
N THR A 212 -18.13 -22.83 -22.45
CA THR A 212 -18.46 -24.03 -23.22
C THR A 212 -19.72 -24.75 -22.71
N SER A 213 -20.18 -24.45 -21.50
CA SER A 213 -21.38 -25.07 -20.89
C SER A 213 -22.67 -24.76 -21.65
N GLY A 214 -23.64 -25.68 -21.53
CA GLY A 214 -25.01 -25.44 -22.01
C GLY A 214 -25.68 -24.24 -21.31
N ASP A 215 -25.34 -24.01 -20.04
CA ASP A 215 -25.81 -22.90 -19.21
C ASP A 215 -25.45 -21.51 -19.77
N TYR A 216 -24.33 -21.43 -20.49
CA TYR A 216 -23.84 -20.17 -21.04
C TYR A 216 -24.54 -19.75 -22.35
N LYS A 217 -25.23 -20.67 -23.04
CA LYS A 217 -25.86 -20.44 -24.35
C LYS A 217 -26.77 -19.21 -24.37
N LYS A 218 -27.47 -18.92 -23.26
CA LYS A 218 -28.36 -17.74 -23.15
C LYS A 218 -27.62 -16.41 -23.24
N PHE A 219 -26.35 -16.36 -22.83
CA PHE A 219 -25.54 -15.15 -22.87
C PHE A 219 -24.96 -14.86 -24.27
N LEU A 220 -24.93 -15.86 -25.16
CA LEU A 220 -24.51 -15.67 -26.56
C LEU A 220 -25.50 -14.83 -27.37
N LYS A 221 -26.69 -14.52 -26.83
CA LYS A 221 -27.62 -13.55 -27.42
C LYS A 221 -27.16 -12.09 -27.20
N MET A 222 -26.28 -11.86 -26.23
CA MET A 222 -25.76 -10.54 -25.89
C MET A 222 -24.37 -10.34 -26.50
N ASN A 223 -24.08 -9.16 -27.05
CA ASN A 223 -22.77 -8.87 -27.64
C ASN A 223 -21.62 -9.09 -26.63
N LYS A 224 -21.79 -8.64 -25.38
CA LYS A 224 -20.81 -8.85 -24.31
C LYS A 224 -20.58 -10.33 -23.98
N GLY A 225 -21.60 -11.18 -24.08
CA GLY A 225 -21.45 -12.62 -23.84
C GLY A 225 -20.71 -13.34 -24.97
N LYS A 226 -20.88 -12.87 -26.22
CA LYS A 226 -20.07 -13.35 -27.36
C LYS A 226 -18.61 -12.93 -27.21
N GLU A 227 -18.37 -11.67 -26.85
CA GLU A 227 -17.04 -11.11 -26.61
C GLU A 227 -16.29 -11.86 -25.51
N VAL A 228 -16.92 -12.09 -24.35
CA VAL A 228 -16.30 -12.85 -23.25
C VAL A 228 -15.94 -14.27 -23.66
N LYS A 229 -16.78 -14.94 -24.46
CA LYS A 229 -16.46 -16.26 -25.01
C LYS A 229 -15.28 -16.25 -25.99
N GLN A 230 -15.03 -15.15 -26.70
CA GLN A 230 -13.86 -15.03 -27.57
C GLN A 230 -12.57 -14.75 -26.79
N ILE A 231 -12.69 -14.09 -25.64
CA ILE A 231 -11.55 -13.76 -24.77
C ILE A 231 -11.06 -14.99 -23.99
N VAL A 232 -11.98 -15.81 -23.49
CA VAL A 232 -11.73 -16.99 -22.62
C VAL A 232 -11.40 -18.24 -23.45
#